data_AF-M9LIX5-F1
#
_entry.id   AF-M9LIX5-F1
#
_cell.length_a   1.000
_cell.length_b   1.000
_cell.length_c   1.000
_cell.angle_alpha   90.00
_cell.angle_beta   90.00
_cell.angle_gamma   90.00
#
_symmetry.space_group_name_H-M   'P 1'
#
loop_
_entity.id
_entity.type
_entity.pdbx_description
1 polymer ?
#
loop_
_entity_poly.entity_id
_entity_poly.type
_entity_poly.pdbx_seq_one_letter_code
_entity_poly.pdbx_strand_id
1 'polypeptide(L)'
;MKGIEISVQELQESYSGTGAQSGGVAGVGDSEVPNYPSTSGSGDSSSEKSQKTINYDVNRIKNLIESSPYAVKDLTIHAAVDANNMEPAQIDAMEKVLRSIVAAQLKDSGTIYTDEELTQKVSVMTQNSINDGGTATASTVPNWVWYGAGVLALLVVAGGIAFVVVRRRRRAEEIYADELSPLPTHVELPSIDLENMTSGDQVRKQLEMLAKKKPEEFVKLLRTWLVDESR
;
A
#
# COMPACT_ATOMS: atom_id res chain seq x y z
N MET A 1 9.62 16.32 55.42
CA MET A 1 10.03 14.90 55.36
C MET A 1 11.34 14.83 54.61
N LYS A 2 12.34 14.12 55.12
CA LYS A 2 13.59 13.83 54.38
C LYS A 2 13.36 12.62 53.46
N GLY A 3 14.05 12.57 52.33
CA GLY A 3 13.99 11.43 51.40
C GLY A 3 14.60 10.16 52.00
N ILE A 4 14.51 9.05 51.28
CA ILE A 4 15.13 7.77 51.71
C ILE A 4 16.65 7.95 51.67
N GLU A 5 17.33 7.68 52.78
CA GLU A 5 18.80 7.74 52.87
C GLU A 5 19.40 6.49 52.21
N ILE A 6 20.18 6.67 51.14
CA ILE A 6 20.84 5.57 50.42
C ILE A 6 22.17 5.22 51.08
N SER A 7 22.92 6.25 51.49
CA SER A 7 24.24 6.09 52.09
C SER A 7 24.49 7.20 53.09
N VAL A 8 24.98 6.83 54.27
CA VAL A 8 25.38 7.75 55.34
C VAL A 8 26.85 7.49 55.64
N GLN A 9 27.65 8.54 55.58
CA GLN A 9 29.04 8.53 56.03
C GLN A 9 29.16 9.49 57.21
N GLU A 10 29.67 9.00 58.33
CA GLU A 10 29.88 9.77 59.55
C GLU A 10 31.35 9.60 59.97
N LEU A 11 32.10 10.70 59.97
CA LEU A 11 33.49 10.75 60.40
C LEU A 11 33.55 11.57 61.68
N GLN A 12 34.00 10.95 62.77
CA GLN A 12 34.21 11.62 64.05
C GLN A 12 35.69 11.49 64.41
N GLU A 13 36.38 12.63 64.49
CA GLU A 13 37.76 12.74 64.93
C GLU A 13 37.76 13.44 66.29
N SER A 14 38.20 12.73 67.32
CA SER A 14 38.43 13.29 68.65
C SER A 14 39.92 13.31 68.93
N TYR A 15 40.47 14.50 69.16
CA TYR A 15 41.84 14.70 69.61
C TYR A 15 41.81 15.24 71.04
N SER A 16 42.55 14.58 71.93
CA SER A 16 42.85 15.09 73.26
C SER A 16 44.35 15.03 73.46
N GLY A 17 44.95 16.19 73.73
CA GLY A 17 46.38 16.32 73.98
C GLY A 17 46.63 17.30 75.09
N THR A 18 47.47 16.89 76.05
CA THR A 18 48.02 17.79 77.07
C THR A 18 49.14 18.59 76.43
N GLY A 19 49.04 19.93 76.44
CA GLY A 19 50.13 20.78 75.93
C GLY A 19 51.43 20.49 76.69
N ALA A 20 52.53 20.27 75.98
CA ALA A 20 53.84 20.15 76.61
C ALA A 20 54.22 21.50 77.22
N GLN A 21 54.58 21.49 78.51
CA GLN A 21 55.07 22.68 79.19
C GLN A 21 56.32 23.21 78.47
N SER A 22 56.26 24.46 77.99
CA SER A 22 57.44 25.18 77.52
C SER A 22 58.33 25.50 78.72
N GLY A 23 59.19 24.55 79.09
CA GLY A 23 60.18 24.70 80.15
C GLY A 23 61.43 25.37 79.59
N GLY A 24 61.52 26.69 79.72
CA GLY A 24 62.81 27.38 79.62
C GLY A 24 63.65 27.05 80.86
N VAL A 25 64.94 26.77 80.68
CA VAL A 25 65.88 26.64 81.80
C VAL A 25 66.05 27.99 82.50
N ALA A 26 65.77 28.04 83.80
CA ALA A 26 66.07 29.21 84.62
C ALA A 26 67.60 29.34 84.76
N GLY A 27 68.13 30.53 84.54
CA GLY A 27 69.54 30.83 84.80
C GLY A 27 69.67 32.20 85.46
N VAL A 28 70.39 32.25 86.58
CA VAL A 28 70.93 33.48 87.17
C VAL A 28 72.42 33.30 87.44
N GLY A 29 73.19 34.37 87.27
CA GLY A 29 74.58 34.46 87.75
C GLY A 29 74.63 34.67 89.26
N ASP A 30 75.78 34.37 89.86
CA ASP A 30 76.05 34.07 91.29
C ASP A 30 75.62 35.12 92.35
N SER A 31 74.93 36.21 91.97
CA SER A 31 74.58 37.30 92.89
C SER A 31 73.15 37.86 92.71
N GLU A 32 72.29 37.24 91.90
CA GLU A 32 70.92 37.73 91.66
C GLU A 32 69.85 36.77 92.20
N VAL A 33 68.73 37.34 92.69
CA VAL A 33 67.59 36.55 93.16
C VAL A 33 66.90 35.92 91.95
N PRO A 34 66.80 34.57 91.87
CA PRO A 34 66.14 33.90 90.75
C PRO A 34 64.67 34.31 90.64
N ASN A 35 64.26 34.84 89.49
CA ASN A 35 62.85 35.00 89.16
C ASN A 35 62.38 33.80 88.32
N TYR A 36 61.32 33.13 88.76
CA TYR A 36 60.74 31.99 88.06
C TYR A 36 59.63 32.49 87.13
N PRO A 37 59.62 32.13 85.83
CA PRO A 37 58.48 32.44 84.98
C PRO A 37 57.24 31.69 85.49
N SER A 38 56.21 32.42 85.93
CA SER A 38 54.87 31.87 86.13
C SER A 38 54.21 31.72 84.77
N THR A 39 54.05 30.50 84.30
CA THR A 39 53.12 30.18 83.22
C THR A 39 52.43 28.87 83.56
N SER A 40 51.55 28.91 84.57
CA SER A 40 50.59 27.84 84.82
C SER A 40 49.47 27.94 83.79
N GLY A 41 49.73 27.39 82.62
CA GLY A 41 48.75 27.16 81.56
C GLY A 41 49.05 25.83 80.90
N SER A 42 49.01 24.73 81.66
CA SER A 42 48.73 23.42 81.05
C SER A 42 47.28 23.48 80.60
N GLY A 43 47.06 23.95 79.39
CA GLY A 43 45.78 23.85 78.73
C GLY A 43 45.64 22.45 78.17
N ASP A 44 44.68 21.69 78.68
CA ASP A 44 44.20 20.51 77.96
C ASP A 44 43.63 20.99 76.61
N SER A 45 44.19 20.50 75.51
CA SER A 45 43.69 20.77 74.18
C SER A 45 42.81 19.62 73.75
N SER A 46 41.51 19.89 73.64
CA SER A 46 40.55 18.97 73.05
C SER A 46 40.03 19.55 71.75
N SER A 47 40.08 18.77 70.66
CA SER A 47 39.44 19.10 69.40
C SER A 47 38.52 17.97 68.99
N GLU A 48 37.27 18.30 68.70
CA GLU A 48 36.31 17.36 68.15
C GLU A 48 35.87 17.85 66.77
N LYS A 49 35.93 16.96 65.78
CA LYS A 49 35.46 17.21 64.42
C LYS A 49 34.49 16.11 64.03
N SER A 50 33.25 16.51 63.73
CA SER A 50 32.23 15.61 63.18
C SER A 50 31.87 16.06 61.77
N GLN A 51 31.95 15.14 60.80
CA GLN A 51 31.55 15.34 59.42
C GLN A 51 30.55 14.25 59.02
N LYS A 52 29.35 14.67 58.61
CA LYS A 52 28.29 13.78 58.16
C LYS A 52 27.91 14.07 56.71
N THR A 53 28.02 13.07 55.84
CA THR A 53 27.61 13.13 54.44
C THR A 53 26.50 12.11 54.21
N ILE A 54 25.31 12.58 53.82
CA ILE A 54 24.13 11.74 53.57
C ILE A 54 23.74 11.88 52.10
N ASN A 55 23.71 10.75 51.39
CA ASN A 55 23.19 10.66 50.03
C ASN A 55 21.74 10.20 50.09
N TYR A 56 20.82 11.01 49.55
CA TYR A 56 19.39 10.71 49.51
C TYR A 56 18.99 10.19 48.14
N ASP A 57 17.98 9.31 48.12
CA ASP A 57 17.37 8.89 46.87
C ASP A 57 16.51 10.02 46.29
N VAL A 58 16.57 10.14 44.98
CA VAL A 58 15.79 11.12 44.21
C VAL A 58 14.59 10.43 43.60
N ASN A 59 13.44 11.09 43.63
CA ASN A 59 12.26 10.56 42.96
C ASN A 59 12.52 10.44 41.46
N ARG A 60 12.37 9.23 40.92
CA ARG A 60 12.48 8.95 39.48
C ARG A 60 11.12 8.55 38.94
N ILE A 61 10.67 9.24 37.90
CA ILE A 61 9.48 8.88 37.13
C ILE A 61 9.96 8.20 35.85
N LYS A 62 9.66 6.91 35.67
CA LYS A 62 9.96 6.17 34.44
C LYS A 62 8.66 6.01 33.65
N ASN A 63 8.58 6.67 32.49
CA ASN A 63 7.46 6.53 31.56
C ASN A 63 7.85 5.54 30.47
N LEU A 64 7.14 4.40 30.40
CA LEU A 64 7.18 3.51 29.25
C LEU A 64 5.96 3.83 28.40
N ILE A 65 6.17 4.35 27.19
CA ILE A 65 5.09 4.69 26.25
C ILE A 65 5.19 3.71 25.10
N GLU A 66 4.19 2.83 25.00
CA GLU A 66 4.04 1.90 23.89
C GLU A 66 2.94 2.45 22.97
N SER A 67 3.29 2.71 21.70
CA SER A 67 2.40 3.29 20.71
C SER A 67 2.37 2.42 19.47
N SER A 68 1.25 2.45 18.75
CA SER A 68 1.11 1.83 17.44
C SER A 68 2.20 2.32 16.48
N PRO A 69 2.74 1.45 15.59
CA PRO A 69 3.76 1.84 14.62
C PRO A 69 3.26 2.80 13.54
N TYR A 70 1.94 2.90 13.37
CA TYR A 70 1.29 3.77 12.40
C TYR A 70 0.22 4.62 13.09
N ALA A 71 0.08 5.87 12.63
CA ALA A 71 -0.93 6.81 13.09
C ALA A 71 -1.54 7.54 11.89
N VAL A 72 -2.84 7.84 11.97
CA VAL A 72 -3.55 8.62 10.95
C VAL A 72 -3.18 10.09 11.11
N LYS A 73 -2.50 10.66 10.12
CA LYS A 73 -2.08 12.07 10.13
C LYS A 73 -3.16 13.01 9.62
N ASP A 74 -3.92 12.57 8.63
CA ASP A 74 -5.00 13.34 8.05
C ASP A 74 -6.11 12.41 7.57
N LEU A 75 -7.36 12.85 7.70
CA LEU A 75 -8.56 12.09 7.36
C LEU A 75 -9.64 13.06 6.89
N THR A 76 -10.22 12.78 5.73
CA THR A 76 -11.34 13.52 5.15
C THR A 76 -12.38 12.52 4.69
N ILE A 77 -13.65 12.76 5.01
CA ILE A 77 -14.76 11.86 4.72
C ILE A 77 -15.76 12.58 3.82
N HIS A 78 -16.00 12.00 2.65
CA HIS A 78 -17.10 12.40 1.76
C HIS A 78 -18.16 11.30 1.78
N ALA A 79 -19.39 11.66 2.08
CA ALA A 79 -20.51 10.74 2.10
C ALA A 79 -21.61 11.24 1.18
N ALA A 80 -22.11 10.36 0.30
CA ALA A 80 -23.29 10.63 -0.49
C ALA A 80 -24.47 9.84 0.10
N VAL A 81 -25.59 10.51 0.35
CA VAL A 81 -26.79 9.91 0.96
C VAL A 81 -28.00 10.12 0.06
N ASP A 82 -28.89 9.12 -0.02
CA ASP A 82 -30.09 9.22 -0.83
C ASP A 82 -31.09 10.20 -0.20
N ALA A 83 -31.48 11.22 -0.95
CA ALA A 83 -32.33 12.31 -0.46
C ALA A 83 -33.80 11.90 -0.30
N ASN A 84 -34.23 10.80 -0.94
CA ASN A 84 -35.65 10.48 -1.11
C ASN A 84 -36.44 10.29 0.20
N ASN A 85 -35.77 10.02 1.33
CA ASN A 85 -36.41 9.80 2.64
C ASN A 85 -35.63 10.42 3.82
N MET A 86 -34.75 11.39 3.58
CA MET A 86 -33.95 11.98 4.66
C MET A 86 -34.37 13.41 4.97
N GLU A 87 -34.69 13.65 6.24
CA GLU A 87 -34.94 15.00 6.75
C GLU A 87 -33.61 15.77 6.89
N PRO A 88 -33.59 17.10 6.69
CA PRO A 88 -32.39 17.92 6.88
C PRO A 88 -31.73 17.71 8.26
N ALA A 89 -32.53 17.47 9.30
CA ALA A 89 -32.04 17.19 10.65
C ALA A 89 -31.25 15.86 10.76
N GLN A 90 -31.58 14.85 9.94
CA GLN A 90 -30.85 13.59 9.91
C GLN A 90 -29.50 13.72 9.22
N ILE A 91 -29.42 14.58 8.19
CA ILE A 91 -28.17 14.91 7.50
C ILE A 91 -27.21 15.63 8.45
N ASP A 92 -27.70 16.64 9.19
CA ASP A 92 -26.91 17.35 10.21
C ASP A 92 -26.44 16.40 11.33
N ALA A 93 -27.30 15.47 11.76
CA ALA A 93 -26.91 14.46 12.75
C ALA A 93 -25.79 13.53 12.21
N MET A 94 -25.87 13.12 10.94
CA MET A 94 -24.81 12.34 10.30
C MET A 94 -23.50 13.11 10.21
N GLU A 95 -23.55 14.37 9.79
CA GLU A 95 -22.36 15.23 9.70
C GLU A 95 -21.66 15.36 11.07
N LYS A 96 -22.44 15.57 12.14
CA LYS A 96 -21.91 15.58 13.53
C LYS A 96 -21.24 14.27 13.93
N VAL A 97 -21.83 13.13 13.59
CA VAL A 97 -21.25 11.81 13.89
C VAL A 97 -19.95 11.62 13.12
N LEU A 98 -19.93 11.89 11.82
CA LEU A 98 -18.75 11.78 10.99
C LEU A 98 -17.63 12.72 11.47
N ARG A 99 -17.98 13.94 11.88
CA ARG A 99 -17.05 14.91 12.47
C ARG A 99 -16.42 14.38 13.77
N SER A 100 -17.22 13.77 14.65
CA SER A 100 -16.72 13.14 15.87
C SER A 100 -15.74 11.99 15.57
N ILE A 101 -16.04 11.17 14.56
CA ILE A 101 -15.15 10.09 14.12
C ILE A 101 -13.82 10.65 13.60
N VAL A 102 -13.86 11.69 12.75
CA VAL A 102 -12.65 12.35 12.24
C VAL A 102 -11.83 12.93 13.39
N ALA A 103 -12.47 13.64 14.33
CA ALA A 103 -11.80 14.20 15.50
C ALA A 103 -11.12 13.12 16.36
N ALA A 104 -11.79 11.98 16.59
CA ALA A 104 -11.25 10.87 17.36
C ALA A 104 -10.04 10.22 16.68
N GLN A 105 -10.10 10.04 15.36
CA GLN A 105 -9.01 9.44 14.58
C GLN A 105 -7.79 10.37 14.45
N LEU A 106 -8.03 11.68 14.41
CA LEU A 106 -6.96 12.69 14.29
C LEU A 106 -6.34 13.10 15.63
N LYS A 107 -6.85 12.60 16.76
CA LYS A 107 -6.33 12.93 18.10
C LYS A 107 -4.84 12.61 18.25
N ASP A 108 -4.39 11.53 17.62
CA ASP A 108 -3.00 11.06 17.67
C ASP A 108 -2.17 11.52 16.46
N SER A 109 -2.70 12.41 15.62
CA SER A 109 -2.02 12.95 14.43
C SER A 109 -0.85 13.89 14.76
N GLY A 110 -0.78 14.39 16.00
CA GLY A 110 0.19 15.39 16.43
C GLY A 110 -0.17 16.83 16.04
N THR A 111 -1.33 17.05 15.41
CA THR A 111 -1.83 18.38 15.03
C THR A 111 -3.10 18.69 15.81
N ILE A 112 -3.22 19.91 16.33
CA ILE A 112 -4.45 20.38 16.97
C ILE A 112 -5.34 20.94 15.87
N TYR A 113 -6.49 20.30 15.66
CA TYR A 113 -7.49 20.79 14.72
C TYR A 113 -8.50 21.68 15.44
N THR A 114 -8.86 22.81 14.83
CA THR A 114 -9.97 23.63 15.29
C THR A 114 -11.31 23.03 14.88
N ASP A 115 -12.38 23.49 15.51
CA ASP A 115 -13.71 23.02 15.19
C ASP A 115 -14.09 23.30 13.72
N GLU A 116 -13.60 24.40 13.15
CA GLU A 116 -13.84 24.81 11.76
C GLU A 116 -13.09 23.91 10.76
N GLU A 117 -11.84 23.54 11.07
CA GLU A 117 -11.03 22.65 10.24
C GLU A 117 -11.61 21.23 10.19
N LEU A 118 -12.19 20.75 11.30
CA LEU A 118 -12.88 19.46 11.33
C LEU A 118 -14.15 19.45 10.48
N THR A 119 -14.87 20.57 10.41
CA THR A 119 -16.06 20.71 9.57
C THR A 119 -15.68 20.68 8.09
N GLN A 120 -14.57 21.29 7.69
CA GLN A 120 -14.09 21.23 6.29
C GLN A 120 -13.68 19.82 5.84
N LYS A 121 -13.36 18.93 6.79
CA LYS A 121 -12.95 17.54 6.51
C LYS A 121 -14.12 16.59 6.33
N VAL A 122 -15.36 17.03 6.57
CA VAL A 122 -16.56 16.21 6.41
C VAL A 122 -17.48 16.88 5.41
N SER A 123 -17.88 16.14 4.38
CA SER A 123 -18.84 16.63 3.39
C SER A 123 -19.89 15.57 3.14
N VAL A 124 -21.14 15.86 3.50
CA VAL A 124 -22.29 15.01 3.24
C VAL A 124 -23.10 15.64 2.10
N MET A 125 -23.15 14.96 0.97
CA MET A 125 -23.92 15.38 -0.20
C MET A 125 -25.18 14.53 -0.31
N THR A 126 -26.32 15.16 -0.56
CA THR A 126 -27.55 14.45 -0.88
C THR A 126 -27.57 14.14 -2.37
N GLN A 127 -27.51 12.86 -2.72
CA GLN A 127 -27.83 12.43 -4.07
C GLN A 127 -29.34 12.16 -4.08
N ASN A 128 -30.12 12.96 -4.79
CA ASN A 128 -31.45 12.51 -5.13
C ASN A 128 -31.22 11.34 -6.08
N SER A 129 -31.60 10.12 -5.70
CA SER A 129 -31.67 9.02 -6.64
C SER A 129 -32.80 9.34 -7.62
N ILE A 130 -32.54 10.27 -8.55
CA ILE A 130 -33.09 10.16 -9.88
C ILE A 130 -32.61 8.79 -10.31
N ASN A 131 -33.53 7.94 -10.69
CA ASN A 131 -33.26 6.71 -11.41
C ASN A 131 -32.56 7.05 -12.74
N ASP A 132 -31.37 7.64 -12.72
CA ASP A 132 -30.32 7.29 -13.66
C ASP A 132 -29.79 5.94 -13.18
N GLY A 133 -30.66 4.92 -13.25
CA GLY A 133 -30.17 3.58 -13.49
C GLY A 133 -29.34 3.75 -14.74
N GLY A 134 -28.02 3.75 -14.56
CA GLY A 134 -27.07 4.35 -15.48
C GLY A 134 -27.60 4.23 -16.88
N THR A 135 -28.13 5.34 -17.40
CA THR A 135 -28.25 5.46 -18.83
C THR A 135 -26.78 5.56 -19.24
N ALA A 136 -26.12 4.39 -19.34
CA ALA A 136 -25.16 4.12 -20.39
C ALA A 136 -25.85 4.72 -21.57
N THR A 137 -25.45 5.95 -21.89
CA THR A 137 -26.15 6.86 -22.78
C THR A 137 -26.31 5.98 -23.99
N ALA A 138 -27.52 5.46 -24.21
CA ALA A 138 -27.74 4.50 -25.27
C ALA A 138 -27.43 5.36 -26.47
N SER A 139 -26.19 5.24 -26.95
CA SER A 139 -25.59 6.15 -27.91
C SER A 139 -26.47 5.92 -29.11
N THR A 140 -27.47 6.78 -29.24
CA THR A 140 -28.59 6.55 -30.12
C THR A 140 -27.95 6.80 -31.44
N VAL A 141 -27.55 5.71 -32.08
CA VAL A 141 -26.79 5.72 -33.33
C VAL A 141 -27.61 6.59 -34.25
N PRO A 142 -27.13 7.80 -34.56
CA PRO A 142 -28.05 8.80 -35.03
C PRO A 142 -28.44 8.46 -36.48
N ASN A 143 -29.69 8.76 -36.85
CA ASN A 143 -30.37 8.13 -38.01
C ASN A 143 -29.60 8.18 -39.35
N TRP A 144 -28.69 9.15 -39.51
CA TRP A 144 -27.75 9.29 -40.64
C TRP A 144 -26.82 8.10 -40.81
N VAL A 145 -26.45 7.40 -39.73
CA VAL A 145 -25.68 6.15 -39.81
C VAL A 145 -26.50 5.03 -40.44
N TRP A 146 -27.80 4.94 -40.12
CA TRP A 146 -28.70 3.96 -40.74
C TRP A 146 -28.94 4.25 -42.23
N TYR A 147 -29.13 5.53 -42.59
CA TYR A 147 -29.22 5.94 -43.99
C TYR A 147 -27.90 5.66 -44.74
N GLY A 148 -26.74 5.93 -44.13
CA GLY A 148 -25.43 5.62 -44.69
C GLY A 148 -25.21 4.11 -44.90
N ALA A 149 -25.57 3.29 -43.91
CA ALA A 149 -25.48 1.83 -44.02
C ALA A 149 -26.40 1.29 -45.12
N GLY A 150 -27.61 1.84 -45.26
CA GLY A 150 -28.56 1.46 -46.32
C GLY A 150 -28.03 1.75 -47.73
N VAL A 151 -27.47 2.95 -47.94
CA VAL A 151 -26.86 3.32 -49.23
C VAL A 151 -25.66 2.43 -49.56
N LEU A 152 -24.80 2.17 -48.57
CA LEU A 152 -23.63 1.31 -48.77
C LEU A 152 -24.02 -0.12 -49.13
N ALA A 153 -25.03 -0.70 -48.46
CA ALA A 153 -25.54 -2.03 -48.79
C ALA A 153 -26.08 -2.11 -50.22
N LEU A 154 -26.82 -1.08 -50.66
CA LEU A 154 -27.38 -1.02 -52.01
C LEU A 154 -26.29 -0.93 -53.08
N LEU A 155 -25.22 -0.15 -52.84
CA LEU A 155 -24.06 -0.08 -53.72
C LEU A 155 -23.31 -1.41 -53.82
N VAL A 156 -23.15 -2.15 -52.72
CA VAL A 156 -22.51 -3.47 -52.72
C VAL A 156 -23.32 -4.47 -53.56
N VAL A 157 -24.64 -4.48 -53.40
CA VAL A 157 -25.52 -5.37 -54.18
C VAL A 157 -25.50 -4.99 -55.66
N ALA A 158 -25.67 -3.71 -56.00
CA ALA A 158 -25.63 -3.24 -57.37
C ALA A 158 -24.27 -3.50 -58.04
N GLY A 159 -23.17 -3.24 -57.32
CA GLY A 159 -21.81 -3.52 -57.77
C GLY A 159 -21.54 -5.01 -57.94
N GLY A 160 -22.04 -5.85 -57.03
CA GLY A 160 -21.96 -7.31 -57.13
C GLY A 160 -22.70 -7.86 -58.35
N ILE A 161 -23.93 -7.38 -58.61
CA ILE A 161 -24.71 -7.76 -59.80
C ILE A 161 -23.99 -7.30 -61.06
N ALA A 162 -23.52 -6.04 -61.12
CA ALA A 162 -22.78 -5.52 -62.26
C ALA A 162 -21.51 -6.33 -62.53
N PHE A 163 -20.76 -6.68 -61.48
CA PHE A 163 -19.56 -7.52 -61.59
C PHE A 163 -19.87 -8.91 -62.15
N VAL A 164 -20.92 -9.58 -61.66
CA VAL A 164 -21.34 -10.90 -62.17
C VAL A 164 -21.76 -10.82 -63.63
N VAL A 165 -22.51 -9.78 -64.03
CA VAL A 165 -22.93 -9.58 -65.42
C VAL A 165 -21.72 -9.34 -66.33
N VAL A 166 -20.79 -8.47 -65.93
CA VAL A 166 -19.57 -8.21 -66.71
C VAL A 166 -18.70 -9.46 -66.81
N ARG A 167 -18.52 -10.21 -65.71
CA ARG A 167 -17.77 -11.48 -65.71
C ARG A 167 -18.43 -12.52 -66.62
N ARG A 168 -19.76 -12.59 -66.64
CA ARG A 168 -20.49 -13.50 -67.53
C ARG A 168 -20.34 -13.10 -68.99
N ARG A 169 -20.36 -11.80 -69.32
CA ARG A 169 -20.13 -11.32 -70.70
C ARG A 169 -18.71 -11.58 -71.17
N ARG A 170 -17.69 -11.36 -70.32
CA ARG A 170 -16.30 -11.70 -70.65
C ARG A 170 -16.09 -13.19 -70.87
N ARG A 171 -16.71 -14.05 -70.05
CA ARG A 171 -16.70 -15.50 -70.29
C ARG A 171 -17.42 -15.91 -71.57
N ALA A 172 -18.50 -15.22 -71.95
CA ALA A 172 -19.14 -15.48 -73.23
C ALA A 172 -18.22 -15.09 -74.40
N GLU A 173 -17.54 -13.95 -74.32
CA GLU A 173 -16.54 -13.55 -75.32
C GLU A 173 -15.34 -14.50 -75.37
N GLU A 174 -14.88 -15.03 -74.23
CA GLU A 174 -13.84 -16.08 -74.19
C GLU A 174 -14.34 -17.39 -74.83
N ILE A 175 -15.59 -17.80 -74.63
CA ILE A 175 -16.17 -19.00 -75.27
C ILE A 175 -16.31 -18.81 -76.79
N TYR A 176 -16.77 -17.63 -77.26
CA TYR A 176 -16.81 -17.32 -78.70
C TYR A 176 -15.42 -17.20 -79.32
N ALA A 177 -14.42 -16.73 -78.56
CA ALA A 177 -13.03 -16.68 -79.01
C ALA A 177 -12.38 -18.07 -79.06
N ASP A 178 -12.75 -19.00 -78.16
CA ASP A 178 -12.32 -20.40 -78.19
C ASP A 178 -12.99 -21.18 -79.34
N GLU A 179 -14.25 -20.88 -79.69
CA GLU A 179 -14.98 -21.50 -80.82
C GLU A 179 -14.45 -21.07 -82.21
N LEU A 180 -13.75 -19.93 -82.29
CA LEU A 180 -13.05 -19.43 -83.48
C LEU A 180 -11.56 -19.79 -83.48
N SER A 181 -11.06 -20.43 -82.42
CA SER A 181 -9.73 -21.00 -82.38
C SER A 181 -9.77 -22.35 -83.13
N PRO A 182 -8.99 -22.56 -84.21
CA PRO A 182 -9.00 -23.83 -84.91
C PRO A 182 -8.53 -24.93 -83.95
N LEU A 183 -9.46 -25.81 -83.58
CA LEU A 183 -9.23 -26.98 -82.75
C LEU A 183 -7.99 -27.74 -83.25
N PRO A 184 -6.95 -27.96 -82.41
CA PRO A 184 -5.91 -28.93 -82.74
C PRO A 184 -6.56 -30.31 -82.77
N THR A 185 -6.71 -30.85 -83.98
CA THR A 185 -7.09 -32.23 -84.23
C THR A 185 -6.02 -33.16 -83.65
N HIS A 186 -6.18 -33.58 -82.40
CA HIS A 186 -5.69 -34.86 -81.88
C HIS A 186 -6.26 -35.07 -80.47
N VAL A 187 -7.37 -35.81 -80.40
CA VAL A 187 -7.93 -36.31 -79.14
C VAL A 187 -7.17 -37.58 -78.79
N GLU A 188 -6.10 -37.46 -78.01
CA GLU A 188 -5.58 -38.57 -77.23
C GLU A 188 -6.25 -38.53 -75.86
N LEU A 189 -6.87 -39.65 -75.49
CA LEU A 189 -7.60 -39.80 -74.24
C LEU A 189 -6.67 -39.54 -73.05
N PRO A 190 -7.08 -38.76 -72.03
CA PRO A 190 -6.27 -38.57 -70.84
C PRO A 190 -6.28 -39.87 -70.03
N SER A 191 -5.13 -40.54 -70.03
CA SER A 191 -4.75 -41.43 -68.94
C SER A 191 -4.81 -40.63 -67.65
N ILE A 192 -5.72 -41.02 -66.76
CA ILE A 192 -5.77 -40.48 -65.42
C ILE A 192 -4.49 -40.97 -64.70
N ASP A 193 -3.54 -40.06 -64.47
CA ASP A 193 -2.49 -40.25 -63.46
C ASP A 193 -3.16 -40.21 -62.09
N LEU A 194 -3.75 -41.35 -61.72
CA LEU A 194 -4.20 -41.71 -60.38
C LEU A 194 -3.01 -42.16 -59.51
N GLU A 195 -1.81 -41.70 -59.83
CA GLU A 195 -0.55 -42.17 -59.26
C GLU A 195 -0.06 -41.12 -58.26
N ASN A 196 -0.26 -41.42 -56.96
CA ASN A 196 0.30 -40.80 -55.76
C ASN A 196 -0.66 -40.18 -54.73
N MET A 197 -1.91 -40.64 -54.64
CA MET A 197 -2.66 -40.46 -53.38
C MET A 197 -2.41 -41.65 -52.46
N THR A 198 -1.32 -41.58 -51.69
CA THR A 198 -1.05 -42.56 -50.63
C THR A 198 -2.15 -42.50 -49.56
N SER A 199 -2.54 -43.63 -49.00
CA SER A 199 -3.58 -43.72 -47.96
C SER A 199 -3.29 -42.82 -46.75
N GLY A 200 -2.02 -42.50 -46.50
CA GLY A 200 -1.59 -41.58 -45.44
C GLY A 200 -2.10 -40.14 -45.61
N ASP A 201 -2.17 -39.63 -46.85
CA ASP A 201 -2.59 -38.25 -47.10
C ASP A 201 -4.10 -38.05 -46.90
N GLN A 202 -4.88 -39.10 -47.17
CA GLN A 202 -6.33 -39.08 -46.90
C GLN A 202 -6.61 -39.10 -45.40
N VAL A 203 -5.90 -39.94 -44.64
CA VAL A 203 -6.04 -40.02 -43.17
C VAL A 203 -5.59 -38.72 -42.51
N ARG A 204 -4.50 -38.12 -42.98
CA ARG A 204 -4.02 -36.83 -42.45
C ARG A 204 -5.03 -35.70 -42.67
N LYS A 205 -5.60 -35.58 -43.87
CA LYS A 205 -6.64 -34.57 -44.14
C LYS A 205 -7.92 -34.80 -43.33
N GLN A 206 -8.30 -36.06 -43.10
CA GLN A 206 -9.46 -36.39 -42.27
C GLN A 206 -9.20 -36.04 -40.80
N LEU A 207 -8.01 -36.33 -40.26
CA LEU A 207 -7.62 -35.94 -38.90
C LEU A 207 -7.57 -34.42 -38.72
N GLU A 208 -7.02 -33.69 -39.70
CA GLU A 208 -6.99 -32.22 -39.68
C GLU A 208 -8.42 -31.62 -39.70
N MET A 209 -9.30 -32.15 -40.55
CA MET A 209 -10.68 -31.70 -40.62
C MET A 209 -11.44 -31.99 -39.32
N LEU A 210 -11.19 -33.15 -38.70
CA LEU A 210 -11.88 -33.58 -37.48
C LEU A 210 -11.41 -32.76 -36.27
N ALA A 211 -10.11 -32.49 -36.16
CA ALA A 211 -9.55 -31.59 -35.15
C ALA A 211 -10.13 -30.16 -35.24
N LYS A 212 -10.34 -29.66 -36.47
CA LYS A 212 -10.85 -28.29 -36.69
C LYS A 212 -12.35 -28.15 -36.46
N LYS A 213 -13.15 -29.18 -36.78
CA LYS A 213 -14.62 -29.12 -36.67
C LYS A 213 -15.16 -29.63 -35.33
N LYS A 214 -14.50 -30.59 -34.69
CA LYS A 214 -14.96 -31.24 -33.44
C LYS A 214 -13.78 -31.53 -32.49
N PRO A 215 -13.28 -30.51 -31.77
CA PRO A 215 -12.10 -30.68 -30.90
C PRO A 215 -12.34 -31.66 -29.76
N GLU A 216 -13.57 -31.74 -29.21
CA GLU A 216 -13.88 -32.62 -28.07
C GLU A 216 -13.74 -34.11 -28.41
N GLU A 217 -14.17 -34.54 -29.61
CA GLU A 217 -14.02 -35.94 -30.04
C GLU A 217 -12.56 -36.29 -30.34
N PHE A 218 -11.79 -35.33 -30.86
CA PHE A 218 -10.35 -35.52 -31.10
C PHE A 218 -9.56 -35.73 -29.80
N VAL A 219 -9.86 -34.95 -28.75
CA VAL A 219 -9.22 -35.12 -27.43
C VAL A 219 -9.59 -36.47 -26.79
N LYS A 220 -10.82 -36.95 -27.00
CA LYS A 220 -11.25 -38.27 -26.51
C LYS A 220 -10.43 -39.40 -27.14
N LEU A 221 -10.17 -39.33 -28.46
CA LEU A 221 -9.30 -40.29 -29.16
C LEU A 221 -7.86 -40.24 -28.65
N LEU A 222 -7.30 -39.04 -28.45
CA LEU A 222 -5.96 -38.88 -27.85
C LEU A 222 -5.89 -39.47 -26.43
N ARG A 223 -6.91 -39.25 -25.59
CA ARG A 223 -6.96 -39.83 -24.24
C ARG A 223 -6.99 -41.35 -24.28
N THR A 224 -7.78 -41.96 -25.17
CA THR A 224 -7.81 -43.42 -25.31
C THR A 224 -6.44 -43.98 -25.70
N TRP A 225 -5.74 -43.33 -26.62
CA TRP A 225 -4.40 -43.76 -27.05
C TRP A 225 -3.34 -43.57 -25.95
N LEU A 226 -3.40 -42.46 -25.21
CA LEU A 226 -2.49 -42.20 -24.08
C LEU A 226 -2.67 -43.20 -22.92
N VAL A 227 -3.91 -43.66 -22.70
CA VAL A 227 -4.22 -44.63 -21.63
C VAL A 227 -3.73 -46.04 -22.00
N ASP A 228 -3.79 -46.41 -23.28
CA ASP A 228 -3.36 -47.74 -23.76
C ASP A 228 -1.83 -47.92 -23.70
N GLU A 229 -1.05 -46.85 -23.90
CA GLU A 229 0.42 -46.86 -23.80
C GLU A 229 0.93 -46.84 -22.33
N SER A 230 0.07 -46.48 -21.37
CA SER A 230 0.46 -46.36 -19.95
C SER A 230 0.33 -47.66 -19.15
N ARG A 231 0.19 -48.81 -19.82
CA ARG A 231 0.02 -50.12 -19.19
C ARG A 231 1.01 -51.17 -19.67
#